data_AF-A0A0S7Z8T5-F1
#
_entry.id   AF-A0A0S7Z8T5-F1
#
_cell.length_a   1.000
_cell.length_b   1.000
_cell.length_c   1.000
_cell.angle_alpha   90.00
_cell.angle_beta   90.00
_cell.angle_gamma   90.00
#
_symmetry.space_group_name_H-M   'P 1'
#
loop_
_entity.id
_entity.type
_entity.pdbx_description
1 polymer ?
#
loop_
_entity_poly.entity_id
_entity_poly.type
_entity_poly.pdbx_seq_one_letter_code
_entity_poly.pdbx_strand_id
1 'polypeptide(L)'
;MAGAKNGALSTHERRLLESESRWLQKALFALSKAEDDRDKLVQAREGEGEGMTVSIKGKAFDISTVRSAMTDAVQERADQLRETLGRREVVLR
;
A
#
# COMPACT_ATOMS: atom_id res chain seq x y z
N MET A 1 5.24 6.52 33.03
CA MET A 1 5.83 7.51 32.10
C MET A 1 6.81 6.79 31.19
N ALA A 2 6.34 6.21 30.08
CA ALA A 2 7.19 5.50 29.13
C ALA A 2 7.74 6.52 28.13
N GLY A 3 9.01 6.92 28.32
CA GLY A 3 9.70 7.85 27.43
C GLY A 3 9.83 7.27 26.03
N ALA A 4 9.31 8.01 25.05
CA ALA A 4 9.38 7.71 23.64
C ALA A 4 10.84 7.59 23.17
N LYS A 5 11.31 6.37 22.96
CA LYS A 5 12.52 6.09 22.18
C LYS A 5 12.18 6.12 20.69
N ASN A 6 11.68 7.25 20.17
CA ASN A 6 11.58 7.42 18.71
C ASN A 6 12.87 8.07 18.20
N GLY A 7 13.94 7.28 18.14
CA GLY A 7 15.15 7.67 17.42
C GLY A 7 14.83 7.87 15.94
N ALA A 8 15.43 8.89 15.32
CA ALA A 8 15.28 9.12 13.88
C ALA A 8 15.65 7.84 13.12
N LEU A 9 14.82 7.45 12.14
CA LEU A 9 15.11 6.29 11.29
C LEU A 9 16.49 6.43 10.67
N SER A 10 17.27 5.35 10.73
CA SER A 10 18.55 5.26 10.03
C SER A 10 18.35 5.39 8.51
N THR A 11 19.41 5.77 7.80
CA THR A 11 19.38 5.83 6.33
C THR A 11 19.01 4.49 5.71
N HIS A 12 19.38 3.38 6.36
CA HIS A 12 19.03 2.04 5.90
C HIS A 12 17.53 1.77 6.03
N GLU A 13 16.94 2.03 7.21
CA GLU A 13 15.51 1.85 7.44
C GLU A 13 14.65 2.72 6.53
N ARG A 14 15.05 3.98 6.30
CA ARG A 14 14.36 4.87 5.35
C ARG A 14 14.33 4.28 3.93
N ARG A 15 15.47 3.76 3.46
CA ARG A 15 15.56 3.13 2.12
C ARG A 15 14.68 1.90 2.02
N LEU A 16 14.59 1.10 3.08
CA LEU A 16 13.71 -0.07 3.12
C LEU A 16 12.23 0.34 3.03
N LEU A 17 11.80 1.33 3.82
CA LEU A 17 10.43 1.85 3.78
C LEU A 17 10.06 2.45 2.42
N GLU A 18 10.97 3.22 1.82
CA GLU A 18 10.78 3.76 0.46
C GLU A 18 10.67 2.65 -0.58
N SER A 19 11.49 1.60 -0.46
CA SER A 19 11.45 0.45 -1.36
C SER A 19 10.14 -0.33 -1.22
N GLU A 20 9.71 -0.61 0.01
CA GLU A 20 8.45 -1.29 0.31
C GLU A 20 7.26 -0.50 -0.22
N SER A 21 7.20 0.80 0.05
CA SER A 21 6.14 1.69 -0.45
C SER A 21 6.05 1.69 -1.98
N ARG A 22 7.20 1.75 -2.68
CA ARG A 22 7.24 1.66 -4.16
C ARG A 22 6.72 0.33 -4.68
N TRP A 23 7.06 -0.78 -4.03
CA TRP A 23 6.56 -2.10 -4.43
C TRP A 23 5.05 -2.21 -4.22
N LEU A 24 4.53 -1.70 -3.10
CA LEU A 24 3.09 -1.67 -2.83
C LEU A 24 2.34 -0.80 -3.85
N GLN A 25 2.87 0.37 -4.21
CA GLN A 25 2.29 1.24 -5.25
C GLN A 25 2.25 0.54 -6.61
N LYS A 26 3.32 -0.16 -7.00
CA LYS A 26 3.36 -0.93 -8.25
C LYS A 26 2.33 -2.06 -8.24
N ALA A 27 2.21 -2.77 -7.13
CA ALA A 27 1.25 -3.85 -6.98
C ALA A 27 -0.20 -3.32 -7.01
N LEU A 28 -0.48 -2.17 -6.40
CA LEU A 28 -1.78 -1.47 -6.52
C LEU A 28 -2.09 -1.09 -7.97
N PHE A 29 -1.11 -0.53 -8.69
CA PHE A 29 -1.30 -0.17 -10.11
C PHE A 29 -1.62 -1.39 -10.97
N ALA A 30 -0.85 -2.48 -10.80
CA ALA A 30 -1.10 -3.73 -11.51
C ALA A 30 -2.48 -4.29 -11.18
N LEU A 31 -2.89 -4.17 -9.91
CA LEU A 31 -4.21 -4.62 -9.47
C LEU A 31 -5.34 -3.82 -10.12
N SER A 32 -5.26 -2.49 -10.10
CA SER A 32 -6.24 -1.63 -10.76
C SER A 32 -6.35 -1.91 -12.25
N LYS A 33 -5.23 -2.20 -12.92
CA LYS A 33 -5.26 -2.61 -14.34
C LYS A 33 -6.00 -3.93 -14.57
N ALA A 34 -5.79 -4.92 -13.72
CA ALA A 34 -6.50 -6.19 -13.82
C ALA A 34 -8.01 -6.03 -13.60
N GLU A 35 -8.41 -5.13 -12.70
CA GLU A 35 -9.81 -4.81 -12.43
C GLU A 35 -10.44 -4.06 -13.62
N ASP A 36 -9.76 -3.05 -14.17
CA ASP A 36 -10.18 -2.34 -15.38
C ASP A 36 -10.40 -3.31 -16.57
N ASP A 37 -9.49 -4.27 -16.77
CA ASP A 37 -9.58 -5.22 -17.88
C ASP A 37 -10.69 -6.26 -17.64
N ARG A 38 -10.95 -6.64 -16.39
CA ARG A 38 -12.11 -7.47 -16.04
C ARG A 38 -13.42 -6.73 -16.32
N ASP A 39 -13.53 -5.47 -15.94
CA ASP A 39 -14.72 -4.67 -16.18
C ASP A 39 -15.02 -4.55 -17.68
N LYS A 40 -13.97 -4.38 -18.51
CA LYS A 40 -14.11 -4.42 -19.98
C LYS A 40 -14.60 -5.78 -20.48
N LEU A 41 -14.09 -6.89 -19.93
CA LEU A 41 -14.53 -8.24 -20.30
C LEU A 41 -15.99 -8.50 -19.92
N VAL A 42 -16.43 -8.01 -18.77
CA VAL A 42 -17.82 -8.11 -18.31
C VAL A 42 -18.74 -7.32 -19.23
N GLN A 43 -18.38 -6.07 -19.54
CA GLN A 43 -19.11 -5.23 -20.50
C GLN A 43 -19.19 -5.89 -21.88
N ALA A 44 -18.08 -6.46 -22.37
CA ALA A 44 -18.03 -7.14 -23.67
C ALA A 44 -18.89 -8.41 -23.73
N ARG A 45 -19.25 -8.98 -22.58
CA ARG A 45 -20.05 -10.21 -22.46
C ARG A 45 -21.51 -9.95 -22.06
N GLU A 46 -21.93 -8.69 -21.93
CA GLU A 46 -23.27 -8.27 -21.45
C GLU A 46 -23.67 -8.97 -20.13
N GLY A 47 -22.69 -9.30 -19.28
CA GLY A 47 -22.90 -10.05 -18.04
C GLY A 47 -22.84 -9.17 -16.80
N GLU A 48 -23.25 -9.73 -15.67
CA GLU A 48 -22.91 -9.18 -14.35
C GLU A 48 -21.50 -9.62 -13.97
N GLY A 49 -20.68 -8.67 -13.52
CA GLY A 49 -19.32 -8.97 -13.10
C GLY A 49 -19.33 -9.78 -11.81
N GLU A 50 -18.87 -11.04 -11.85
CA GLU A 50 -18.64 -11.80 -10.63
C GLU A 50 -17.57 -11.10 -9.76
N GLY A 51 -17.61 -11.32 -8.45
CA GLY A 51 -16.55 -10.88 -7.55
C GLY A 51 -15.20 -11.51 -7.91
N MET A 52 -14.10 -10.77 -7.69
CA MET A 52 -12.75 -11.30 -7.87
C MET A 52 -12.18 -11.71 -6.52
N THR A 53 -11.78 -12.98 -6.42
CA THR A 53 -11.07 -13.47 -5.24
C THR A 53 -9.63 -13.84 -5.58
N VAL A 54 -8.73 -13.65 -4.62
CA VAL A 54 -7.32 -14.03 -4.72
C VAL A 54 -6.94 -14.92 -3.54
N SER A 55 -6.13 -15.94 -3.80
CA SER A 55 -5.62 -16.82 -2.75
C SER A 55 -4.26 -16.33 -2.26
N ILE A 56 -4.19 -15.97 -0.97
CA ILE A 56 -2.96 -15.55 -0.30
C ILE A 56 -2.71 -16.53 0.85
N LYS A 57 -1.59 -17.27 0.78
CA LYS A 57 -1.22 -18.28 1.78
C LYS A 57 -2.35 -19.30 2.05
N GLY A 58 -3.05 -19.72 1.00
CA GLY A 58 -4.15 -20.70 1.09
C GLY A 58 -5.47 -20.15 1.61
N LYS A 59 -5.59 -18.84 1.82
CA LYS A 59 -6.84 -18.18 2.20
C LYS A 59 -7.35 -17.34 1.03
N ALA A 60 -8.63 -17.47 0.73
CA ALA A 60 -9.29 -16.63 -0.28
C ALA A 60 -9.66 -15.28 0.32
N PHE A 61 -9.37 -14.21 -0.40
CA PHE A 61 -9.74 -12.84 -0.06
C PHE A 61 -10.43 -12.20 -1.26
N ASP A 62 -11.46 -11.40 -1.00
CA ASP A 62 -11.99 -10.49 -2.00
C ASP A 62 -10.93 -9.47 -2.39
N ILE A 63 -10.86 -9.19 -3.69
CA ILE A 63 -9.86 -8.28 -4.24
C ILE A 63 -10.01 -6.86 -3.68
N SER A 64 -11.24 -6.44 -3.41
CA SER A 64 -11.55 -5.15 -2.80
C SER A 64 -10.92 -5.03 -1.41
N THR A 65 -10.95 -6.12 -0.64
CA THR A 65 -10.32 -6.19 0.69
C THR A 65 -8.81 -6.09 0.59
N VAL A 66 -8.20 -6.79 -0.38
CA VAL A 66 -6.76 -6.72 -0.63
C VAL A 66 -6.35 -5.32 -1.07
N ARG A 67 -7.12 -4.68 -1.96
CA ARG A 67 -6.87 -3.31 -2.43
C ARG A 67 -6.89 -2.31 -1.28
N SER A 68 -7.90 -2.38 -0.40
CA SER A 68 -8.00 -1.52 0.78
C SER A 68 -6.80 -1.70 1.70
N ALA A 69 -6.46 -2.94 2.06
CA ALA A 69 -5.33 -3.23 2.94
C ALA A 69 -3.99 -2.73 2.37
N MET A 70 -3.78 -2.88 1.06
CA MET A 70 -2.59 -2.36 0.39
C MET A 70 -2.53 -0.83 0.36
N THR A 71 -3.68 -0.18 0.16
CA THR A 71 -3.78 1.29 0.17
C THR A 71 -3.44 1.84 1.55
N ASP A 72 -4.02 1.25 2.60
CA ASP A 72 -3.75 1.62 3.99
C ASP A 72 -2.26 1.46 4.33
N ALA A 73 -1.66 0.34 3.91
CA ALA A 73 -0.23 0.09 4.12
C ALA A 73 0.66 1.13 3.40
N VAL A 74 0.32 1.54 2.17
CA VAL A 74 1.05 2.61 1.46
C VAL A 74 0.94 3.93 2.23
N GLN A 75 -0.26 4.27 2.70
CA GLN A 75 -0.53 5.50 3.42
C GLN A 75 0.27 5.55 4.74
N GLU A 76 0.22 4.48 5.54
CA GLU A 76 0.95 4.37 6.80
C GLU A 76 2.46 4.56 6.60
N ARG A 77 3.02 3.95 5.56
CA ARG A 77 4.44 4.09 5.21
C ARG A 77 4.79 5.52 4.78
N ALA A 78 3.90 6.18 4.03
CA ALA A 78 4.09 7.57 3.65
C ALA A 78 4.08 8.51 4.87
N ASP A 79 3.20 8.27 5.83
CA ASP A 79 3.13 9.05 7.06
C ASP A 79 4.36 8.81 7.97
N GLN A 80 4.84 7.57 8.08
CA GLN A 80 6.12 7.25 8.75
C GLN A 80 7.31 8.02 8.13
N LEU A 81 7.36 8.12 6.80
CA LEU A 81 8.40 8.89 6.10
C LEU A 81 8.26 10.41 6.36
N ARG A 82 7.03 10.94 6.33
CA ARG A 82 6.76 12.36 6.62
C ARG A 82 7.14 12.76 8.03
N GLU A 83 6.77 11.97 9.04
CA GLU A 83 7.16 12.23 10.43
C GLU A 83 8.69 12.28 10.58
N THR A 84 9.40 11.40 9.89
CA THR A 84 10.86 11.34 9.95
C THR A 84 11.52 12.54 9.26
N LEU A 85 10.91 13.08 8.21
CA LEU A 85 11.39 14.28 7.52
C LEU A 85 11.03 15.56 8.28
N GLY A 86 9.80 15.68 8.78
CA GLY A 86 9.31 16.84 9.54
C GLY A 86 10.07 17.05 10.86
N ARG A 87 10.43 15.97 11.58
CA ARG A 87 11.30 16.08 12.77
C ARG A 87 12.67 16.65 12.45
N ARG A 88 13.16 16.51 11.22
CA ARG A 88 14.48 17.00 10.79
C ARG A 88 14.47 18.51 10.50
N GLU A 89 13.37 19.05 9.97
CA GLU A 89 13.20 20.50 9.77
C GLU A 89 13.07 21.26 11.09
N VAL A 90 12.43 20.67 12.10
CA VAL A 90 12.28 21.30 13.42
C VAL A 90 13.61 21.39 14.20
N VAL A 91 14.53 20.45 13.98
CA VAL A 91 15.86 20.45 14.65
C VAL A 91 16.83 21.45 13.99
N LEU A 92 16.54 21.94 12.78
CA LEU A 92 17.41 22.84 12.02
C LEU A 92 16.94 24.32 12.02
N ARG A 93 15.92 24.66 12.82
CA ARG A 93 15.48 26.05 13.08
C ARG A 93 15.75 26.42 14.54
#